data_AF-A0A8H4VAA2-F1
#
_entry.id   AF-A0A8H4VAA2-F1
#
_cell.length_a   1.000
_cell.length_b   1.000
_cell.length_c   1.000
_cell.angle_alpha   90.00
_cell.angle_beta   90.00
_cell.angle_gamma   90.00
#
_symmetry.space_group_name_H-M   'P 1'
#
loop_
_entity.id
_entity.type
_entity.pdbx_description
1 polymer ?
#
loop_
_entity_poly.entity_id
_entity_poly.type
_entity_poly.pdbx_seq_one_letter_code
_entity_poly.pdbx_strand_id
1 'polypeptide(L)'
;MAESIAKQPPDWLQGTARALLPALSLPRTVVFKKIKPGWEDPFELEKKIYRELGDIQGNVMPKFFGEAKCRGFRTLVLSRVDGVLPWRASGSPHHAAGTRE
;
A
#
# COMPACT_ATOMS: atom_id res chain seq x y z
N MET A 1 6.46 -8.60 29.62
CA MET A 1 6.05 -7.21 29.37
C MET A 1 7.28 -6.41 28.99
N ALA A 2 7.41 -6.03 27.71
CA ALA A 2 8.22 -4.92 27.18
C ALA A 2 8.15 -4.98 25.65
N GLU A 3 7.14 -4.34 25.05
CA GLU A 3 7.11 -4.13 23.61
C GLU A 3 8.08 -3.00 23.27
N SER A 4 9.17 -3.35 22.58
CA SER A 4 10.17 -2.38 22.14
C SER A 4 9.60 -1.54 20.99
N ILE A 5 9.13 -0.33 21.31
CA ILE A 5 8.74 0.69 20.34
C ILE A 5 9.99 1.13 19.59
N ALA A 6 10.25 0.53 18.44
CA ALA A 6 11.24 1.03 17.49
C ALA A 6 10.75 2.41 17.03
N LYS A 7 11.35 3.48 17.57
CA LYS A 7 11.08 4.86 17.14
C LYS A 7 11.49 4.99 15.68
N GLN A 8 10.53 5.14 14.78
CA GLN A 8 10.81 5.45 13.38
C GLN A 8 11.59 6.78 13.31
N PRO A 9 12.68 6.84 12.53
CA PRO A 9 13.45 8.06 12.40
C PRO A 9 12.65 9.15 11.67
N PRO A 10 12.90 10.44 11.97
CA PRO A 10 12.26 11.57 11.32
C PRO A 10 12.32 11.48 9.78
N ASP A 11 11.25 11.86 9.10
CA ASP A 11 11.09 11.67 7.65
C ASP A 11 12.22 12.30 6.80
N TRP A 12 12.85 13.37 7.27
CA TRP A 12 13.97 14.03 6.58
C TRP A 12 15.27 13.20 6.58
N LEU A 13 15.49 12.36 7.61
CA LEU A 13 16.63 11.42 7.66
C LEU A 13 16.41 10.19 6.78
N GLN A 14 15.16 9.88 6.43
CA GLN A 14 14.84 8.74 5.56
C GLN A 14 15.23 9.00 4.09
N GLY A 15 15.29 10.27 3.65
CA GLY A 15 15.54 10.65 2.26
C GLY A 15 16.93 10.28 1.76
N THR A 16 17.98 10.51 2.56
CA THR A 16 19.37 10.23 2.19
C THR A 16 19.73 8.74 2.35
N ALA A 17 19.22 8.07 3.38
CA ALA A 17 19.38 6.63 3.56
C ALA A 17 18.71 5.82 2.43
N ARG A 18 17.59 6.33 1.89
CA ARG A 18 16.85 5.71 0.76
C ARG A 18 17.65 5.55 -0.52
N ALA A 19 18.53 6.50 -0.81
CA ALA A 19 19.30 6.51 -2.05
C ALA A 19 20.43 5.47 -2.04
N LEU A 20 21.01 5.21 -0.86
CA LEU A 20 22.18 4.33 -0.71
C LEU A 20 21.80 2.88 -0.43
N LEU A 21 20.68 2.64 0.26
CA LEU A 21 20.20 1.30 0.61
C LEU A 21 18.69 1.19 0.38
N PRO A 22 18.22 1.10 -0.88
CA PRO A 22 16.80 1.07 -1.21
C PRO A 22 16.03 -0.03 -0.44
N ALA A 23 16.71 -1.17 -0.19
CA ALA A 23 16.17 -2.31 0.54
C ALA A 23 15.86 -2.02 2.03
N LEU A 24 16.53 -1.06 2.66
CA LEU A 24 16.30 -0.70 4.08
C LEU A 24 15.21 0.35 4.27
N SER A 25 14.65 0.88 3.17
CA SER A 25 13.72 2.00 3.22
C SER A 25 12.24 1.62 3.17
N LEU A 26 11.96 0.33 3.09
CA LEU A 26 10.62 -0.20 3.02
C LEU A 26 10.08 -0.43 4.45
N PRO A 27 8.79 -0.12 4.69
CA PRO A 27 8.17 -0.43 5.96
C PRO A 27 8.05 -1.95 6.16
N ARG A 28 7.79 -2.36 7.40
CA ARG A 28 7.62 -3.79 7.79
C ARG A 28 6.57 -4.52 6.95
N THR A 29 5.58 -3.81 6.41
CA THR A 29 4.54 -4.38 5.55
C THR A 29 4.35 -3.53 4.32
N VAL A 30 4.42 -4.19 3.15
CA VAL A 30 4.15 -3.61 1.84
C VAL A 30 3.08 -4.44 1.13
N VAL A 31 2.33 -3.78 0.26
CA VAL A 31 1.29 -4.38 -0.57
C VAL A 31 1.78 -4.46 -2.00
N PHE A 32 1.63 -5.64 -2.60
CA PHE A 32 1.96 -5.90 -3.99
C PHE A 32 0.68 -5.96 -4.83
N LYS A 33 0.43 -4.91 -5.62
CA LYS A 33 -0.73 -4.85 -6.52
C LYS A 33 -0.32 -5.31 -7.93
N LYS A 34 -0.58 -6.58 -8.24
CA LYS A 34 -0.21 -7.20 -9.52
C LYS A 34 -1.13 -6.74 -10.64
N ILE A 35 -0.57 -6.57 -11.83
CA ILE A 35 -1.34 -6.37 -13.06
C ILE A 35 -2.22 -7.61 -13.36
N LYS A 36 -3.40 -7.37 -13.92
CA LYS A 36 -4.28 -8.42 -14.46
C LYS A 36 -4.11 -8.49 -15.99
N PRO A 37 -4.35 -9.65 -16.64
CA PRO A 37 -4.30 -9.72 -18.10
C PRO A 37 -5.28 -8.72 -18.75
N GLY A 38 -4.81 -7.92 -19.70
CA GLY A 38 -5.63 -6.92 -20.41
C GLY A 38 -5.91 -5.64 -19.61
N TRP A 39 -5.12 -5.37 -18.56
CA TRP A 39 -5.26 -4.19 -17.69
C TRP A 39 -4.03 -3.28 -17.75
N GLU A 40 -3.31 -3.28 -18.86
CA GLU A 40 -2.11 -2.46 -19.07
C GLU A 40 -2.41 -0.97 -18.96
N ASP A 41 -3.46 -0.47 -19.62
CA ASP A 41 -3.80 0.96 -19.58
C ASP A 41 -4.23 1.43 -18.18
N PRO A 42 -5.14 0.73 -17.46
CA PRO A 42 -5.43 1.05 -16.07
C PRO A 42 -4.20 0.98 -15.15
N PHE A 43 -3.29 0.05 -15.40
CA PHE A 43 -2.06 -0.09 -14.61
C PHE A 43 -1.13 1.12 -14.77
N GLU A 44 -0.89 1.57 -16.01
CA GLU A 44 -0.10 2.78 -16.26
C GLU A 44 -0.78 4.03 -15.74
N LEU A 45 -2.10 4.14 -15.89
CA LEU A 45 -2.87 5.25 -15.35
C LEU A 45 -2.75 5.32 -13.83
N GLU A 46 -2.95 4.21 -13.13
CA GLU A 46 -2.82 4.16 -11.68
C GLU A 46 -1.40 4.55 -11.24
N LYS A 47 -0.37 4.02 -11.89
CA LYS A 47 1.03 4.37 -11.63
C LYS A 47 1.30 5.87 -11.84
N LYS A 48 0.72 6.48 -12.87
CA LYS A 48 0.81 7.91 -13.14
C LYS A 48 0.13 8.72 -12.04
N ILE A 49 -1.08 8.35 -11.63
CA ILE A 49 -1.83 9.00 -10.56
C ILE A 49 -1.03 8.99 -9.25
N TYR A 50 -0.40 7.87 -8.89
CA TYR A 50 0.49 7.84 -7.73
C TYR A 50 1.62 8.87 -7.87
N ARG A 51 2.29 8.97 -9.02
CA ARG A 51 3.36 9.95 -9.20
C ARG A 51 2.89 11.40 -9.07
N GLU A 52 1.68 11.71 -9.52
CA GLU A 52 1.10 13.06 -9.48
C GLU A 52 0.59 13.43 -8.09
N LEU A 53 0.07 12.48 -7.32
CA LEU A 53 -0.54 12.70 -6.01
C LEU A 53 0.45 12.50 -4.84
N GLY A 54 1.73 12.85 -5.03
CA GLY A 54 2.79 12.61 -4.04
C GLY A 54 2.48 13.15 -2.64
N ASP A 55 1.91 14.35 -2.55
CA ASP A 55 1.74 15.07 -1.27
C ASP A 55 0.69 14.46 -0.34
N ILE A 56 -0.28 13.70 -0.88
CA ILE A 56 -1.36 13.08 -0.08
C ILE A 56 -1.05 11.62 0.28
N GLN A 57 0.07 11.08 -0.20
CA GLN A 57 0.46 9.70 0.03
C GLN A 57 0.95 9.44 1.46
N GLY A 58 0.53 8.30 2.00
CA GLY A 58 0.80 7.87 3.36
C GLY A 58 -0.15 8.43 4.41
N ASN A 59 -1.09 9.28 4.01
CA ASN A 59 -2.18 9.75 4.85
C ASN A 59 -3.52 9.27 4.28
N VAL A 60 -3.93 9.81 3.13
CA VAL A 60 -5.23 9.48 2.50
C VAL A 60 -5.13 8.26 1.59
N MET A 61 -3.99 8.09 0.93
CA MET A 61 -3.75 7.00 -0.02
C MET A 61 -2.42 6.29 0.29
N PRO A 62 -2.19 5.07 -0.23
CA PRO A 62 -0.93 4.37 -0.03
C PRO A 62 0.28 5.16 -0.54
N LYS A 63 1.43 5.05 0.16
CA LYS A 63 2.73 5.48 -0.39
C LYS A 63 3.15 4.55 -1.51
N PHE A 64 3.50 5.10 -2.66
CA PHE A 64 4.01 4.39 -3.82
C PHE A 64 5.54 4.34 -3.77
N PHE A 65 6.07 3.13 -3.65
CA PHE A 65 7.52 2.90 -3.61
C PHE A 65 8.13 2.61 -4.98
N GLY A 66 7.29 2.30 -5.97
CA GLY A 66 7.73 2.00 -7.33
C GLY A 66 7.10 0.74 -7.91
N GLU A 67 7.65 0.32 -9.03
CA GLU A 67 7.25 -0.90 -9.74
C GLU A 67 8.29 -2.01 -9.50
N ALA A 68 7.82 -3.24 -9.34
CA ALA A 68 8.63 -4.44 -9.23
C ALA A 68 8.05 -5.57 -10.10
N LYS A 69 8.85 -6.64 -10.30
CA LYS A 69 8.36 -7.91 -10.85
C LYS A 69 8.10 -8.88 -9.70
N CYS A 70 6.87 -9.34 -9.55
CA CYS A 70 6.50 -10.37 -8.58
C CYS A 70 6.03 -11.63 -9.32
N ARG A 71 6.84 -12.69 -9.26
CA ARG A 71 6.60 -13.95 -10.01
C ARG A 71 6.37 -13.72 -11.51
N GLY A 72 7.18 -12.85 -12.11
CA GLY A 72 7.10 -12.51 -13.54
C GLY A 72 6.08 -11.41 -13.90
N PHE A 73 5.16 -11.06 -13.00
CA PHE A 73 4.15 -10.04 -13.27
C PHE A 73 4.59 -8.65 -12.81
N ARG A 74 4.29 -7.63 -13.61
CA ARG A 74 4.44 -6.22 -13.22
C ARG A 74 3.55 -5.92 -12.03
N THR A 75 4.10 -5.23 -11.05
CA THR A 75 3.47 -5.08 -9.74
C THR A 75 3.81 -3.73 -9.15
N LEU A 76 2.81 -3.00 -8.65
CA LEU A 76 3.04 -1.79 -7.88
C LEU A 76 3.36 -2.16 -6.43
N VAL A 77 4.36 -1.50 -5.86
CA VAL A 77 4.77 -1.66 -4.46
C VAL A 77 4.23 -0.47 -3.66
N LEU A 78 3.32 -0.76 -2.73
CA LEU A 78 2.58 0.25 -1.99
C LEU A 78 2.75 0.06 -0.47
N SER A 79 2.60 1.12 0.31
CA SER A 79 2.45 0.98 1.78
C SER A 79 1.10 0.35 2.12
N ARG A 80 1.04 -0.33 3.27
CA ARG A 80 -0.26 -0.65 3.87
C ARG A 80 -0.93 0.64 4.32
N VAL A 81 -2.23 0.76 4.11
CA VAL A 81 -3.07 1.78 4.72
C VAL A 81 -3.97 1.06 5.71
N ASP A 82 -3.87 1.42 6.98
CA ASP A 82 -4.70 0.85 8.03
C ASP A 82 -6.07 1.54 8.00
N GLY A 83 -7.15 0.75 7.96
CA GLY A 83 -8.49 1.27 7.88
C GLY A 83 -9.54 0.16 7.99
N VAL A 84 -10.72 0.52 8.47
CA VAL A 84 -11.88 -0.36 8.45
C VAL A 84 -12.67 -0.05 7.19
N LEU A 85 -13.04 -1.08 6.45
CA LEU A 85 -13.91 -0.92 5.29
C LEU A 85 -15.21 -0.23 5.76
N PRO A 86 -15.74 0.77 5.04
CA PRO A 86 -16.88 1.56 5.50
C PRO A 86 -18.08 0.72 5.98
N TRP A 87 -18.37 -0.39 5.30
CA TRP A 87 -19.46 -1.31 5.66
C TRP A 87 -19.18 -2.20 6.88
N ARG A 88 -17.92 -2.33 7.31
CA ARG A 88 -17.52 -3.01 8.54
C ARG A 88 -17.49 -2.04 9.73
N ALA A 89 -17.30 -0.75 9.47
CA ALA A 89 -17.31 0.29 10.50
C ALA A 89 -18.73 0.65 10.96
N SER A 90 -19.74 0.48 10.10
CA SER A 90 -21.13 0.88 10.38
C SER A 90 -21.94 -0.08 11.23
N GLY A 91 -21.38 -1.22 11.67
CA GLY A 91 -22.06 -2.13 12.61
C GLY A 91 -23.46 -2.64 12.18
N SER A 92 -23.86 -2.47 10.92
CA SER A 92 -25.20 -2.87 10.48
C SER A 92 -25.22 -4.36 10.13
N PRO A 93 -26.00 -5.20 10.83
CA PRO A 93 -26.21 -6.59 10.48
C PRO A 93 -27.22 -6.66 9.33
N HIS A 94 -26.80 -6.27 8.12
CA HIS A 94 -27.57 -6.53 6.90
C HIS A 94 -26.84 -7.54 6.02
N HIS A 95 -26.47 -8.68 6.59
CA HIS A 95 -26.33 -9.95 5.86
C HIS A 95 -26.26 -11.09 6.89
N ALA A 96 -27.37 -11.33 7.57
CA ALA A 96 -27.71 -12.67 8.05
C ALA A 96 -28.62 -13.32 6.99
N ALA A 97 -28.43 -14.62 6.78
CA ALA A 97 -29.25 -15.53 5.96
C ALA A 97 -29.09 -15.44 4.43
N GLY A 98 -28.01 -16.04 3.93
CA GLY A 98 -28.09 -16.82 2.70
C GLY A 98 -28.33 -18.28 3.09
N THR A 99 -29.60 -18.67 3.24
CA THR A 99 -30.01 -20.08 3.32
C THR A 99 -29.60 -20.76 2.02
N ARG A 100 -28.74 -21.78 2.12
CA ARG A 100 -28.56 -22.75 1.04
C ARG A 100 -29.69 -23.76 1.16
N GLU A 101 -30.59 -23.76 0.18
CA GLU A 101 -31.32 -24.97 -0.20
C GLU A 101 -30.45 -25.80 -1.16
#